data_AF-A0A7J8S564-F1
#
_entry.id   AF-A0A7J8S564-F1
#
_cell.length_a   1.000
_cell.length_b   1.000
_cell.length_c   1.000
_cell.angle_alpha   90.00
_cell.angle_beta   90.00
_cell.angle_gamma   90.00
#
_symmetry.space_group_name_H-M   'P 1'
#
loop_
_entity.id
_entity.type
_entity.pdbx_description
1 polymer ?
#
loop_
_entity_poly.entity_id
_entity_poly.type
_entity_poly.pdbx_seq_one_letter_code
_entity_poly.pdbx_strand_id
1 'polypeptide(L)' 'MNGWGIAFRACGDQLMIIGGPRVLGAGFVEINSWVPKEGPLEWNLVARKPSSSFVYNSVVMGC' A
#
# COMPACT_ATOMS: atom_id res chain seq x y z
N MET A 1 -12.88 -6.69 -15.96
CA MET A 1 -12.80 -5.64 -14.93
C MET A 1 -12.02 -6.21 -13.75
N ASN A 2 -10.69 -6.06 -13.74
CA ASN A 2 -9.87 -6.45 -12.58
C ASN A 2 -9.51 -5.14 -11.87
N GLY A 3 -10.39 -4.72 -10.95
CA GLY A 3 -10.15 -3.51 -10.17
C GLY A 3 -8.95 -3.72 -9.25
N TRP A 4 -7.85 -3.01 -9.50
CA TRP A 4 -6.76 -2.90 -8.55
C TRP A 4 -7.20 -1.90 -7.49
N GLY A 5 -7.60 -2.37 -6.32
CA GLY A 5 -7.92 -1.50 -5.19
C GLY A 5 -6.65 -0.88 -4.62
N ILE A 6 -6.71 0.39 -4.27
CA ILE A 6 -5.73 1.06 -3.41
C ILE A 6 -6.43 1.34 -2.08
N ALA A 7 -5.74 1.08 -0.97
CA ALA A 7 -6.22 1.44 0.36
C ALA A 7 -5.19 2.36 1.01
N PHE A 8 -5.67 3.37 1.74
CA PHE A 8 -4.81 4.27 2.49
C PHE A 8 -5.46 4.64 3.82
N ARG A 9 -4.63 4.93 4.82
CA ARG A 9 -5.06 5.41 6.14
C ARG A 9 -4.00 6.33 6.71
N ALA A 10 -4.44 7.41 7.36
CA ALA A 10 -3.57 8.23 8.18
C ALA A 10 -3.41 7.60 9.58
N CYS A 11 -2.17 7.49 10.06
CA CYS A 11 -1.82 7.11 11.42
C CYS A 11 -0.84 8.16 11.98
N GLY A 12 -1.33 9.05 12.84
CA GLY A 12 -0.55 10.20 13.30
C GLY A 12 -0.19 11.13 12.14
N ASP A 13 1.10 11.39 11.95
CA ASP A 13 1.66 12.18 10.85
C ASP A 13 1.99 11.35 9.60
N GLN A 14 1.75 10.03 9.63
CA GLN A 14 2.07 9.12 8.53
C GLN A 14 0.83 8.77 7.70
N LEU A 15 0.97 8.84 6.38
CA LEU A 15 0.07 8.21 5.42
C LEU A 15 0.56 6.80 5.12
N MET A 16 -0.23 5.79 5.48
CA MET A 16 -0.02 4.39 5.08
C MET A 16 -0.77 4.10 3.79
N ILE A 17 -0.13 3.42 2.85
CA ILE A 17 -0.70 2.99 1.58
C ILE A 17 -0.46 1.50 1.38
N ILE A 18 -1.53 0.78 1.06
CA ILE A 18 -1.49 -0.61 0.64
C ILE A 18 -1.89 -0.66 -0.82
N GLY A 19 -0.96 -1.14 -1.65
CA GLY A 19 -1.09 -1.17 -3.09
C GLY A 19 -0.85 -2.56 -3.65
N GLY A 20 -1.32 -2.74 -4.88
CA GLY A 20 -1.04 -3.94 -5.65
C GLY A 20 0.27 -3.91 -6.38
N PRO A 21 0.76 -5.09 -6.78
CA PRO A 21 1.99 -5.17 -7.52
C PRO A 21 1.89 -4.31 -8.79
N ARG A 22 2.92 -3.49 -9.03
CA ARG A 22 3.06 -2.65 -10.24
C ARG A 22 3.01 -3.46 -11.54
N VAL A 23 3.26 -4.76 -11.46
CA VAL A 23 3.28 -5.70 -12.60
C VAL A 23 2.30 -6.84 -12.33
N LEU A 24 1.46 -7.16 -13.31
CA LEU A 24 0.61 -8.35 -13.31
C LEU A 24 1.45 -9.60 -12.99
N GLY A 25 1.14 -10.28 -11.89
CA GLY A 25 1.88 -11.47 -11.46
C GLY A 25 3.11 -11.22 -10.57
N ALA A 26 3.41 -9.96 -10.19
CA ALA A 26 4.56 -9.72 -9.30
C ALA A 26 4.38 -10.34 -7.92
N GLY A 27 3.16 -10.75 -7.53
CA GLY A 27 2.99 -11.73 -6.46
C GLY A 27 3.25 -11.20 -5.05
N PHE A 28 3.32 -9.88 -4.84
CA PHE A 28 3.47 -9.28 -3.51
C PHE A 28 2.51 -8.12 -3.29
N VAL A 29 2.17 -7.93 -2.01
CA VAL A 29 1.44 -6.79 -1.48
C VAL A 29 2.43 -6.00 -0.65
N GLU A 30 2.47 -4.70 -0.85
CA GLU A 30 3.37 -3.80 -0.14
C GLU A 30 2.57 -2.80 0.68
N ILE A 31 3.05 -2.55 1.88
CA ILE A 31 2.61 -1.47 2.76
C ILE A 31 3.72 -0.45 2.74
N ASN A 32 3.42 0.75 2.24
CA ASN A 32 4.33 1.87 2.24
C ASN A 32 3.81 2.95 3.20
N SER A 33 4.70 3.66 3.89
CA SER A 33 4.36 4.83 4.67
C SER A 33 5.11 6.06 4.18
N TRP A 34 4.50 7.22 4.36
CA TRP A 34 5.09 8.51 4.04
C TRP A 34 4.60 9.56 5.03
N VAL A 35 5.50 10.40 5.54
CA VAL A 35 5.13 11.59 6.32
C VAL A 35 5.03 12.77 5.34
N PRO A 36 3.85 13.39 5.17
CA PRO A 36 3.70 14.56 4.32
C PRO A 36 4.63 15.69 4.74
N LYS A 37 5.51 16.10 3.82
CA LYS A 37 6.48 17.18 4.02
C LYS A 37 6.73 17.92 2.70
N GLU A 38 7.20 19.15 2.78
CA GLU A 38 7.68 19.88 1.60
C GLU A 38 8.92 19.18 1.02
N GLY A 39 9.02 19.16 -0.32
CA GLY A 39 10.12 18.54 -1.04
C GLY A 39 9.78 17.17 -1.64
N PRO A 40 10.79 16.32 -1.93
CA PRO A 40 10.59 15.07 -2.62
C PRO A 40 9.75 14.05 -1.84
N LEU A 41 8.97 13.26 -2.58
CA LEU A 41 8.19 12.15 -2.04
C LEU A 41 9.11 10.99 -1.66
N GLU A 42 9.19 10.69 -0.36
CA GLU A 42 10.02 9.62 0.20
C GLU A 42 9.13 8.53 0.81
N TRP A 43 9.00 7.41 0.10
CA TRP A 43 8.27 6.24 0.61
C TRP A 43 9.15 5.35 1.48
N ASN A 44 8.61 4.91 2.60
CA ASN A 44 9.20 3.88 3.44
C ASN A 44 8.45 2.57 3.25
N LEU A 45 9.14 1.50 2.85
CA LEU A 45 8.54 0.17 2.81
C LEU A 45 8.39 -0.35 4.25
N VAL A 46 7.15 -0.44 4.73
CA VAL A 46 6.83 -0.94 6.08
C VAL A 46 6.80 -2.46 6.09
N ALA A 47 6.14 -3.06 5.10
CA ALA A 47 5.98 -4.51 5.02
C ALA A 47 5.75 -4.98 3.58
N ARG A 48 6.14 -6.22 3.32
CA ARG A 48 5.88 -6.92 2.06
C ARG A 48 5.42 -8.34 2.33
N LYS A 49 4.33 -8.76 1.67
CA LYS A 49 3.78 -10.11 1.81
C LYS A 49 3.55 -10.75 0.44
N PRO A 50 4.02 -11.98 0.19
CA PRO A 50 3.66 -12.71 -1.02
C PRO A 50 2.14 -12.93 -1.11
N SER A 51 1.56 -12.69 -2.27
CA SER A 51 0.17 -12.93 -2.59
C SER A 51 0.02 -13.26 -4.08
N SER A 52 -0.40 -14.48 -4.40
CA SER A 52 -0.64 -14.94 -5.77
C SER A 52 -1.94 -14.38 -6.37
N SER A 53 -2.86 -13.88 -5.53
CA SER A 53 -4.08 -13.21 -5.94
C SER A 53 -4.09 -11.77 -5.42
N PHE A 54 -4.27 -10.80 -6.31
CA PHE A 54 -4.45 -9.40 -5.94
C PHE A 54 -5.92 -9.01 -6.10
N VAL A 55 -6.74 -9.38 -5.11
CA VAL A 55 -8.09 -8.84 -4.93
C VAL A 55 -8.29 -8.60 -3.44
N TYR A 56 -7.86 -7.44 -2.94
CA TYR A 56 -8.43 -6.95 -1.69
C TYR A 56 -9.69 -6.19 -2.04
N ASN A 57 -10.85 -6.79 -1.77
CA ASN A 57 -12.12 -6.07 -1.78
C ASN A 57 -12.22 -5.13 -0.56
N SER A 58 -11.44 -5.42 0.49
CA SER A 58 -11.41 -4.64 1.72
C SER A 58 -10.04 -4.73 2.39
N VAL A 59 -9.61 -3.62 2.97
CA VAL A 59 -8.40 -3.50 3.78
C VAL A 59 -8.81 -2.87 5.10
N VAL A 60 -8.51 -3.52 6.22
CA VAL A 60 -8.70 -2.97 7.57
C VAL A 60 -7.32 -2.64 8.12
N MET A 61 -7.01 -1.36 8.20
CA MET A 61 -5.82 -0.87 8.89
C MET A 61 -6.22 -0.40 10.27
N GLY A 62 -5.41 -0.69 11.29
CA GLY A 62 -5.50 -0.11 12.64
C GLY A 62 -4.42 0.96 12.82
N CYS A 63 -4.75 2.01 13.56
CA CYS A 63 -3.83 2.79 14.37
C CYS A 63 -4.38 2.66 15.80
#